data_AF-A0A519R4A6-F1
#
_entry.id   AF-A0A519R4A6-F1
#
_cell.length_a   1.000
_cell.length_b   1.000
_cell.length_c   1.000
_cell.angle_alpha   90.00
_cell.angle_beta   90.00
_cell.angle_gamma   90.00
#
_symmetry.space_group_name_H-M   'P 1'
#
loop_
_entity.id
_entity.type
_entity.pdbx_description
1 polymer ?
#
loop_
_entity_poly.entity_id
_entity_poly.type
_entity_poly.pdbx_seq_one_letter_code
_entity_poly.pdbx_strand_id
1 'polypeptide(L)'
;MKTLEDYINLDLMNWFVANNLNYKIANIKIDKGLLIIIFNENYCIKIYDRLGHGFGVNVNVAEKYDESLYDNDSFTLTWAFEYFKIKQTASFYSRSENQYLNSLPNLINDLKNIFSRLTNMTEIEWTSMKEWITKSAFERFT
;
A
#
# COMPACT_ATOMS: atom_id res chain seq x y z
N MET A 1 -8.91 -6.45 -18.74
CA MET A 1 -9.04 -7.00 -17.38
C MET A 1 -9.22 -5.83 -16.41
N LYS A 2 -10.04 -5.96 -15.37
CA LYS A 2 -10.09 -4.93 -14.31
C LYS A 2 -8.81 -4.95 -13.50
N THR A 3 -8.37 -3.77 -13.10
CA THR A 3 -7.14 -3.50 -12.35
C THR A 3 -7.51 -2.83 -11.03
N LEU A 4 -6.53 -2.57 -10.16
CA LEU A 4 -6.81 -1.78 -8.97
C LEU A 4 -7.33 -0.36 -9.31
N GLU A 5 -6.88 0.23 -10.41
CA GLU A 5 -7.34 1.55 -10.88
C GLU A 5 -8.85 1.61 -11.08
N ASP A 6 -9.44 0.55 -11.63
CA ASP A 6 -10.89 0.45 -11.87
C ASP A 6 -11.72 0.46 -10.57
N TYR A 7 -11.09 0.25 -9.41
CA TYR A 7 -11.73 0.32 -8.10
C TYR A 7 -11.53 1.69 -7.41
N ILE A 8 -10.75 2.59 -8.00
CA ILE A 8 -10.56 3.97 -7.51
C ILE A 8 -11.64 4.87 -8.12
N ASN A 9 -12.86 4.68 -7.64
CA ASN A 9 -14.02 5.45 -8.06
C ASN A 9 -14.14 6.78 -7.27
N LEU A 10 -15.13 7.60 -7.65
CA LEU A 10 -15.39 8.89 -7.01
C LEU A 10 -15.61 8.78 -5.49
N ASP A 11 -16.30 7.73 -5.03
CA ASP A 11 -16.54 7.52 -3.60
C ASP A 11 -15.24 7.26 -2.84
N LEU A 12 -14.32 6.47 -3.41
CA LEU A 12 -13.02 6.22 -2.80
C LEU A 12 -12.13 7.47 -2.81
N MET A 13 -12.15 8.24 -3.89
CA MET A 13 -11.42 9.51 -3.96
C MET A 13 -11.94 10.51 -2.93
N ASN A 14 -13.27 10.64 -2.79
CA ASN A 14 -13.88 11.48 -1.76
C ASN A 14 -13.48 11.01 -0.35
N TRP A 15 -13.41 9.68 -0.15
CA TRP A 15 -12.94 9.12 1.12
C TRP A 15 -11.47 9.46 1.38
N PHE A 16 -10.58 9.45 0.38
CA PHE A 16 -9.19 9.90 0.54
C PHE A 16 -9.13 11.36 0.99
N VAL A 17 -9.84 12.25 0.30
CA VAL A 17 -9.89 13.69 0.64
C VAL A 17 -10.40 13.90 2.07
N ALA A 18 -11.46 13.20 2.47
CA ALA A 18 -12.02 13.28 3.83
C ALA A 18 -11.05 12.80 4.92
N ASN A 19 -10.01 12.04 4.56
CA ASN A 19 -8.96 11.55 5.48
C ASN A 19 -7.61 12.26 5.25
N ASN A 20 -7.60 13.46 4.65
CA ASN A 20 -6.38 14.23 4.36
C ASN A 20 -5.35 13.45 3.52
N LEU A 21 -5.82 12.59 2.62
CA LEU A 21 -4.99 11.84 1.68
C LEU A 21 -5.17 12.39 0.28
N ASN A 22 -4.04 12.63 -0.38
CA ASN A 22 -3.97 12.89 -1.80
C ASN A 22 -3.75 11.58 -2.56
N TYR A 23 -4.14 11.57 -3.83
CA TYR A 23 -4.01 10.43 -4.72
C TYR A 23 -3.41 10.87 -6.05
N LYS A 24 -2.51 10.05 -6.59
CA LYS A 24 -1.91 10.24 -7.92
C LYS A 24 -1.56 8.90 -8.54
N ILE A 25 -1.68 8.79 -9.86
CA ILE A 25 -1.05 7.73 -10.64
C ILE A 25 0.28 8.27 -11.16
N ALA A 26 1.38 7.63 -10.83
CA ALA A 26 2.69 8.00 -11.36
C ALA A 26 2.89 7.47 -12.77
N ASN A 27 3.49 8.30 -13.62
CA ASN A 27 3.84 7.90 -14.98
C ASN A 27 5.15 7.10 -14.96
N ILE A 28 5.04 5.79 -14.77
CA ILE A 28 6.17 4.87 -14.85
C ILE A 28 6.34 4.39 -16.29
N LYS A 29 7.58 4.11 -16.73
CA LYS A 29 7.82 3.53 -18.06
C LYS A 29 6.95 2.28 -18.24
N ILE A 30 6.12 2.33 -19.27
CA ILE A 30 4.82 1.66 -19.43
C ILE A 30 4.89 0.12 -19.47
N ASP A 31 6.07 -0.47 -19.65
CA ASP A 31 6.22 -1.91 -19.91
C ASP A 31 5.98 -2.82 -18.68
N LYS A 32 5.69 -2.26 -17.49
CA LYS A 32 5.84 -3.02 -16.23
C LYS A 32 4.66 -3.02 -15.26
N GLY A 33 3.61 -2.21 -15.42
CA GLY A 33 2.50 -2.17 -14.45
C GLY A 33 1.97 -0.76 -14.19
N LEU A 34 1.29 -0.57 -13.06
CA LEU A 34 0.74 0.71 -12.60
C LEU A 34 1.27 1.05 -11.21
N LEU A 35 1.71 2.29 -11.00
CA LEU A 35 2.06 2.81 -9.69
C LEU A 35 1.00 3.82 -9.22
N ILE A 36 0.20 3.40 -8.26
CA ILE A 36 -0.76 4.22 -7.54
C ILE A 36 -0.10 4.76 -6.27
N ILE A 37 -0.24 6.05 -6.04
CA ILE A 37 0.39 6.77 -4.93
C ILE A 37 -0.71 7.43 -4.11
N ILE A 38 -0.76 7.12 -2.82
CA ILE A 38 -1.71 7.70 -1.86
C ILE A 38 -0.89 8.30 -0.72
N PHE A 39 -0.98 9.61 -0.48
CA PHE A 39 0.01 10.31 0.33
C PHE A 39 -0.54 11.50 1.09
N ASN A 40 0.16 11.88 2.15
CA ASN A 40 -0.03 13.12 2.89
C ASN A 40 1.34 13.73 3.22
N GLU A 41 1.39 14.67 4.17
CA GLU A 41 2.64 15.30 4.62
C GLU A 41 3.58 14.36 5.39
N ASN A 42 3.05 13.27 5.96
CA ASN A 42 3.77 12.38 6.87
C ASN A 42 4.25 11.08 6.22
N TYR A 43 3.55 10.61 5.19
CA TYR A 43 3.90 9.37 4.51
C TYR A 43 3.29 9.27 3.12
N CYS A 44 3.77 8.29 2.37
CA CYS A 44 3.26 7.89 1.08
C CYS A 44 3.09 6.38 1.02
N ILE A 45 1.97 5.92 0.48
CA ILE A 45 1.69 4.52 0.19
C ILE A 45 1.75 4.31 -1.31
N LYS A 46 2.66 3.45 -1.71
CA LYS A 46 3.00 3.11 -3.09
C LYS A 46 2.41 1.74 -3.39
N ILE A 47 1.36 1.72 -4.20
CA ILE A 47 0.71 0.49 -4.65
C ILE A 47 1.16 0.19 -6.07
N TYR A 48 1.97 -0.82 -6.22
CA TYR A 48 2.44 -1.30 -7.52
C TYR A 48 1.61 -2.51 -7.97
N ASP A 49 0.75 -2.27 -8.95
CA ASP A 49 -0.05 -3.29 -9.61
C ASP A 49 0.73 -3.88 -10.80
N ARG A 50 1.09 -5.16 -10.71
CA ARG A 50 2.15 -5.79 -11.53
C ARG A 50 1.66 -6.28 -12.89
N LEU A 51 0.72 -5.58 -13.53
CA LEU A 51 -0.05 -6.02 -14.70
C LEU A 51 0.74 -6.51 -15.93
N GLY A 52 2.08 -6.30 -15.99
CA GLY A 52 2.99 -6.85 -17.01
C GLY A 52 3.92 -8.00 -16.56
N HIS A 53 3.89 -8.37 -15.28
CA HIS A 53 4.78 -9.36 -14.65
C HIS A 53 4.02 -10.44 -13.84
N GLY A 54 2.69 -10.43 -13.88
CA GLY A 54 1.81 -11.38 -13.20
C GLY A 54 0.60 -10.69 -12.56
N PHE A 55 -0.32 -11.46 -11.99
CA PHE A 55 -1.51 -10.92 -11.31
C PHE A 55 -1.19 -10.71 -9.83
N GLY A 56 -0.52 -9.60 -9.50
CA GLY A 56 -0.07 -9.32 -8.14
C GLY A 56 0.00 -7.83 -7.84
N VAL A 57 -0.04 -7.50 -6.56
CA VAL A 57 0.00 -6.15 -6.03
C VAL A 57 1.00 -6.12 -4.90
N ASN A 58 1.96 -5.20 -4.98
CA ASN A 58 2.85 -4.88 -3.88
C ASN A 58 2.44 -3.53 -3.31
N VAL A 59 2.36 -3.43 -1.98
CA VAL A 59 2.02 -2.19 -1.30
C VAL A 59 3.12 -1.85 -0.32
N ASN A 60 3.79 -0.74 -0.56
CA ASN A 60 4.92 -0.26 0.23
C ASN A 60 4.62 1.11 0.81
N VAL A 61 5.31 1.44 1.90
CA VAL A 61 5.21 2.73 2.58
C VAL A 61 6.55 3.44 2.46
N ALA A 62 6.52 4.73 2.16
CA ALA A 62 7.67 5.65 2.18
C ALA A 62 7.39 6.82 3.14
N GLU A 63 8.43 7.40 3.72
CA GLU A 63 8.31 8.48 4.72
C GLU A 63 7.84 9.82 4.14
N LYS A 64 7.80 9.94 2.82
CA LYS A 64 7.38 11.15 2.11
C LYS A 64 6.87 10.77 0.73
N TYR A 65 6.23 11.72 0.05
CA TYR A 65 5.86 11.57 -1.35
C TYR A 65 7.05 11.10 -2.18
N ASP A 66 6.86 9.97 -2.89
CA ASP A 66 7.90 9.31 -3.67
C ASP A 66 7.24 8.56 -4.85
N GLU A 67 7.70 8.88 -6.07
CA GLU A 67 7.21 8.26 -7.32
C GLU A 67 8.13 7.17 -7.84
N SER A 68 9.17 6.81 -7.10
CA SER A 68 10.11 5.79 -7.52
C SER A 68 9.48 4.39 -7.39
N LEU A 69 10.03 3.40 -8.10
CA LEU A 69 9.59 2.02 -7.97
C LEU A 69 10.60 1.24 -7.14
N TYR A 70 10.18 0.72 -5.98
CA TYR A 70 11.03 -0.03 -5.03
C TYR A 70 12.16 0.74 -4.34
N ASP A 71 12.45 1.97 -4.76
CA ASP A 71 13.41 2.83 -4.05
C ASP A 71 12.70 3.60 -2.93
N ASN A 72 13.48 4.00 -1.92
CA ASN A 72 13.01 4.79 -0.77
C ASN A 72 11.85 4.18 0.03
N ASP A 73 11.54 2.91 -0.19
CA ASP A 73 10.54 2.18 0.57
C ASP A 73 11.06 1.94 1.99
N SER A 74 10.31 2.40 2.99
CA SER A 74 10.60 2.17 4.40
C SER A 74 10.28 0.73 4.79
N PHE A 75 9.11 0.24 4.38
CA PHE A 75 8.66 -1.13 4.65
C PHE A 75 7.46 -1.51 3.76
N THR A 76 7.18 -2.81 3.66
CA THR A 76 5.96 -3.32 3.02
C THR A 76 4.76 -3.19 3.96
N LEU A 77 3.59 -2.85 3.45
CA LEU A 77 2.38 -2.61 4.27
C LEU A 77 1.97 -3.82 5.12
N THR A 78 2.38 -5.04 4.73
CA THR A 78 2.22 -6.26 5.52
C THR A 78 2.76 -6.09 6.94
N TRP A 79 3.91 -5.43 7.11
CA TRP A 79 4.50 -5.20 8.43
C TRP A 79 3.67 -4.26 9.29
N ALA A 80 3.02 -3.25 8.70
CA ALA A 80 2.10 -2.39 9.44
C ALA A 80 0.86 -3.18 9.89
N PHE A 81 0.30 -4.06 9.04
CA PHE A 81 -0.79 -4.95 9.47
C PHE A 81 -0.38 -5.83 10.66
N GLU A 82 0.82 -6.40 10.62
CA GLU A 82 1.36 -7.19 11.74
C GLU A 82 1.52 -6.37 13.02
N TYR A 83 2.12 -5.17 12.93
CA TYR A 83 2.31 -4.26 14.06
C TYR A 83 0.98 -3.93 14.76
N PHE A 84 -0.05 -3.58 13.98
CA PHE A 84 -1.38 -3.26 14.50
C PHE A 84 -2.22 -4.49 14.84
N LYS A 85 -1.69 -5.71 14.64
CA LYS A 85 -2.41 -6.98 14.83
C LYS A 85 -3.72 -7.04 14.03
N ILE A 86 -3.71 -6.48 12.83
CA ILE A 86 -4.83 -6.52 11.89
C ILE A 86 -4.63 -7.72 10.98
N LYS A 87 -5.65 -8.56 10.87
CA LYS A 87 -5.64 -9.66 9.90
C LYS A 87 -5.79 -9.08 8.48
N GLN A 88 -4.74 -9.17 7.68
CA GLN A 88 -4.81 -8.89 6.25
C GLN A 88 -5.77 -9.89 5.59
N THR A 89 -6.77 -9.40 4.86
CA THR A 89 -7.80 -10.24 4.24
C THR A 89 -7.34 -10.81 2.90
N ALA A 90 -6.44 -10.12 2.19
CA ALA A 90 -5.89 -10.57 0.92
C ALA A 90 -4.36 -10.42 0.83
N SER A 91 -3.67 -11.50 0.44
CA SER A 91 -2.26 -11.49 0.01
C SER A 91 -2.18 -11.54 -1.51
N PHE A 92 -1.31 -10.77 -2.14
CA PHE A 92 -1.24 -10.62 -3.61
C PHE A 92 0.07 -11.15 -4.24
N TYR A 93 0.77 -12.04 -3.54
CA TYR A 93 1.92 -12.72 -4.11
C TYR A 93 1.50 -13.83 -5.08
N SER A 94 1.91 -13.73 -6.35
CA SER A 94 1.77 -14.77 -7.39
C SER A 94 0.37 -15.39 -7.52
N ARG A 95 -0.65 -14.58 -7.82
CA ARG A 95 -2.02 -15.05 -8.03
C ARG A 95 -2.29 -15.42 -9.50
N SER A 96 -3.35 -16.21 -9.71
CA SER A 96 -4.03 -16.26 -11.02
C SER A 96 -4.91 -15.01 -11.21
N GLU A 97 -5.27 -14.73 -12.46
CA GLU A 97 -6.19 -13.63 -12.80
C GLU A 97 -7.47 -13.65 -11.96
N ASN A 98 -8.13 -14.81 -11.88
CA ASN A 98 -9.37 -14.97 -11.11
C ASN A 98 -9.17 -14.67 -9.61
N GLN A 99 -8.07 -15.16 -9.02
CA GLN A 99 -7.78 -14.89 -7.62
C GLN A 99 -7.47 -13.41 -7.37
N TYR A 100 -6.77 -12.77 -8.29
CA TYR A 100 -6.48 -11.34 -8.25
C TYR A 100 -7.78 -10.53 -8.28
N LEU A 101 -8.66 -10.76 -9.27
CA LEU A 101 -9.93 -10.06 -9.41
C LEU A 101 -10.83 -10.22 -8.17
N ASN A 102 -10.91 -11.44 -7.63
CA ASN A 102 -11.69 -11.72 -6.42
C ASN A 102 -11.09 -11.07 -5.16
N SER A 103 -9.79 -10.76 -5.16
CA SER A 103 -9.09 -10.18 -4.01
C SER A 103 -9.09 -8.66 -4.02
N LEU A 104 -9.25 -7.99 -5.17
CA LEU A 104 -9.20 -6.52 -5.28
C LEU A 104 -10.16 -5.79 -4.30
N PRO A 105 -11.44 -6.19 -4.14
CA PRO A 105 -12.32 -5.53 -3.18
C PRO A 105 -11.82 -5.63 -1.72
N ASN A 106 -11.23 -6.78 -1.37
CA ASN A 106 -10.68 -7.02 -0.04
C ASN A 106 -9.46 -6.13 0.22
N LEU A 107 -8.61 -5.93 -0.79
CA LEU A 107 -7.49 -5.00 -0.70
C LEU A 107 -7.95 -3.58 -0.42
N ILE A 108 -8.95 -3.07 -1.13
CA ILE A 108 -9.47 -1.72 -0.90
C ILE A 108 -9.96 -1.56 0.54
N ASN A 109 -10.62 -2.58 1.09
CA ASN A 109 -11.07 -2.54 2.49
C ASN A 109 -9.90 -2.57 3.49
N ASP A 110 -8.90 -3.42 3.23
CA ASP A 110 -7.67 -3.48 4.03
C ASP A 110 -6.94 -2.13 4.02
N LEU A 111 -6.83 -1.48 2.86
CA LEU A 111 -6.23 -0.15 2.70
C LEU A 111 -6.99 0.91 3.50
N LYS A 112 -8.32 0.94 3.46
CA LYS A 112 -9.11 1.89 4.27
C LYS A 112 -8.84 1.70 5.78
N ASN A 113 -8.83 0.46 6.25
CA ASN A 113 -8.60 0.14 7.65
C ASN A 113 -7.21 0.61 8.12
N ILE A 114 -6.17 0.32 7.35
CA ILE A 114 -4.80 0.66 7.74
C ILE A 114 -4.52 2.16 7.57
N PHE A 115 -5.03 2.82 6.52
CA PHE A 115 -4.81 4.26 6.30
C PHE A 115 -5.38 5.10 7.44
N SER A 116 -6.56 4.74 7.94
CA SER A 116 -7.16 5.41 9.11
C SER A 116 -6.29 5.30 10.35
N ARG A 117 -5.49 4.23 10.51
CA ARG A 117 -4.55 4.12 11.63
C ARG A 117 -3.30 4.94 11.39
N LEU A 118 -2.66 4.76 10.23
CA LEU A 118 -1.42 5.45 9.87
C LEU A 118 -1.58 6.98 9.87
N THR A 119 -2.71 7.49 9.38
CA THR A 119 -2.99 8.94 9.35
C THR A 119 -3.10 9.56 10.74
N ASN A 120 -3.54 8.80 11.73
CA ASN A 120 -3.78 9.29 13.09
C ASN A 120 -2.59 9.06 14.03
N MET A 121 -1.49 8.48 13.55
CA MET A 121 -0.29 8.27 14.37
C MET A 121 0.48 9.57 14.55
N THR A 122 0.94 9.77 15.79
CA THR A 122 1.95 10.78 16.13
C THR A 122 3.34 10.38 15.60
N GLU A 123 4.26 11.33 15.53
CA GLU A 123 5.66 11.08 15.13
C GLU A 123 6.35 10.03 16.03
N ILE A 124 6.04 10.02 17.33
CA ILE A 124 6.57 9.05 18.30
C ILE A 124 6.06 7.64 17.99
N GLU A 125 4.75 7.50 17.69
CA GLU A 125 4.17 6.22 17.31
C GLU A 125 4.73 5.73 15.99
N TRP A 126 4.92 6.63 15.01
CA TRP A 126 5.55 6.32 13.73
C TRP A 126 6.96 5.77 13.91
N THR A 127 7.76 6.45 14.73
CA THR A 127 9.13 6.02 15.06
C THR A 127 9.14 4.65 15.74
N SER A 128 8.27 4.47 16.75
CA SER A 128 8.13 3.21 17.48
C SER A 128 7.73 2.05 16.56
N MET A 129 6.83 2.29 15.61
CA MET A 129 6.45 1.28 14.61
C MET A 129 7.64 0.92 13.71
N LYS A 130 8.36 1.90 13.17
CA LYS A 130 9.53 1.64 12.31
C LYS A 130 10.62 0.85 13.04
N GLU A 131 10.91 1.20 14.28
CA GLU A 131 11.88 0.46 15.12
C GLU A 131 11.44 -0.99 15.33
N TRP A 132 10.16 -1.20 15.67
CA TRP A 132 9.60 -2.53 15.81
C TRP A 132 9.71 -3.34 14.51
N ILE A 133 9.31 -2.75 13.37
CA ILE A 133 9.38 -3.41 12.05
C ILE A 133 10.82 -3.78 11.72
N THR A 134 11.77 -2.88 11.93
CA THR A 134 13.20 -3.11 11.65
C THR A 134 13.72 -4.29 12.46
N LYS A 135 13.42 -4.32 13.76
CA LYS A 135 13.81 -5.42 14.64
C LYS A 135 13.16 -6.74 14.25
N SER A 136 11.85 -6.75 13.99
CA SER A 136 11.11 -7.96 13.64
C SER A 136 11.48 -8.50 12.26
N ALA A 137 11.79 -7.64 11.29
CA ALA A 137 12.30 -8.05 10.00
C ALA A 137 13.68 -8.71 10.15
N PHE A 138 14.58 -8.11 10.93
CA PHE A 138 15.89 -8.69 11.22
C PHE A 138 15.76 -10.10 11.83
N GLU A 139 14.98 -10.24 12.91
CA GLU A 139 14.77 -11.52 13.59
C GLU A 139 14.16 -12.62 12.70
N ARG A 140 13.36 -12.25 11.70
CA ARG A 140 12.70 -13.22 10.81
C ARG A 140 13.60 -13.68 9.65
N PHE A 141 14.57 -12.86 9.26
CA PHE A 141 15.45 -13.12 8.11
C PHE A 141 16.89 -13.48 8.49
N THR A 142 17.20 -13.58 9.78
CA THR A 142 18.42 -14.16 10.34
C THR A 142 18.14 -15.49 11.02
#